data_AF-A0A0S4TE88-F1
#
_entry.id   AF-A0A0S4TE88-F1
#
_cell.length_a   1.000
_cell.length_b   1.000
_cell.length_c   1.000
_cell.angle_alpha   90.00
_cell.angle_beta   90.00
_cell.angle_gamma   90.00
#
_symmetry.space_group_name_H-M   'P 1'
#
loop_
_entity.id
_entity.type
_entity.pdbx_description
1 polymer ?
#
loop_
_entity_poly.entity_id
_entity_poly.type
_entity_poly.pdbx_seq_one_letter_code
_entity_poly.pdbx_strand_id
1 'polypeptide(L)'
;MDNTSEPGDSMEYSFSGNELDYEEEASWIEWFCSLKRSEFFIEVDDEYIMDDFNLTGLNEHVIYYDDALDMILDRIDDDFSEDEIGAIESSAQLLYGLIHARYILTSKGMHLLFEKYQTQKYGLCPNVSCNNFPLLPIGLSDLPNVNSCKVYCATCNEVYNPKSTRLASIDGAFFGTSFAPLFALQYGLVTSKNKSPQYYVPRIYGFAVYRNKRDLLAEEAEAELEAETESNEFKKDFKGESRLLIQKKNSR
;
A
#
# COMPACT_ATOMS: atom_id res chain seq x y z
N MET A 1 78.97 45.86 -24.22
CA MET A 1 78.95 44.40 -24.03
C MET A 1 77.83 44.15 -23.05
N ASP A 2 76.62 44.09 -23.61
CA ASP A 2 75.39 43.74 -22.93
C ASP A 2 75.42 42.28 -22.49
N ASN A 3 74.89 42.00 -21.31
CA ASN A 3 74.35 40.68 -21.00
C ASN A 3 73.09 40.91 -20.17
N THR A 4 71.98 41.15 -20.88
CA THR A 4 70.63 41.27 -20.33
C THR A 4 70.04 39.90 -20.10
N SER A 5 69.60 39.66 -18.87
CA SER A 5 68.88 38.48 -18.40
C SER A 5 67.53 38.33 -19.11
N GLU A 6 67.24 37.15 -19.65
CA GLU A 6 65.88 36.72 -20.04
C GLU A 6 65.23 35.92 -18.90
N PRO A 7 63.99 36.21 -18.50
CA PRO A 7 63.16 35.26 -17.77
C PRO A 7 62.28 34.48 -18.76
N GLY A 8 62.25 33.16 -18.59
CA GLY A 8 61.38 32.25 -19.34
C GLY A 8 59.90 32.48 -18.98
N ASP A 9 59.09 32.68 -20.02
CA ASP A 9 57.65 32.84 -19.94
C ASP A 9 57.00 31.44 -19.94
N SER A 10 56.77 30.87 -18.75
CA SER A 10 55.96 29.67 -18.58
C SER A 10 54.49 30.05 -18.58
N MET A 11 53.85 29.89 -19.73
CA MET A 11 52.42 30.10 -19.96
C MET A 11 51.63 29.14 -19.05
N GLU A 12 51.15 29.64 -17.90
CA GLU A 12 50.17 28.91 -17.07
C GLU A 12 48.86 28.83 -17.84
N TYR A 13 48.60 27.67 -18.43
CA TYR A 13 47.31 27.33 -19.00
C TYR A 13 46.33 27.08 -17.86
N SER A 14 45.62 28.13 -17.44
CA SER A 14 44.46 28.00 -16.55
C SER A 14 43.39 27.20 -17.28
N PHE A 15 43.42 25.88 -17.12
CA PHE A 15 42.31 25.01 -17.44
C PHE A 15 41.18 25.38 -16.47
N SER A 16 40.32 26.33 -16.87
CA SER A 16 39.00 26.43 -16.31
C SER A 16 38.30 25.13 -16.69
N GLY A 17 38.44 24.12 -15.84
CA GLY A 17 37.52 23.00 -15.81
C GLY A 17 36.16 23.63 -15.61
N ASN A 18 35.38 23.72 -16.69
CA ASN A 18 33.95 23.60 -16.54
C ASN A 18 33.79 22.28 -15.77
N GLU A 19 33.50 22.37 -14.47
CA GLU A 19 32.64 21.38 -13.84
C GLU A 19 31.39 21.37 -14.73
N LEU A 20 31.41 20.46 -15.71
CA LEU A 20 30.21 20.02 -16.37
C LEU A 20 29.36 19.51 -15.21
N ASP A 21 28.35 20.29 -14.87
CA ASP A 21 27.21 19.85 -14.09
C ASP A 21 26.61 18.71 -14.92
N TYR A 22 27.15 17.49 -14.72
CA TYR A 22 26.48 16.28 -15.15
C TYR A 22 25.24 16.24 -14.26
N GLU A 23 24.15 16.87 -14.71
CA GLU A 23 22.84 16.58 -14.16
C GLU A 23 22.67 15.08 -14.31
N GLU A 24 22.84 14.37 -13.19
CA GLU A 24 22.65 12.93 -13.09
C GLU A 24 21.20 12.69 -13.53
N GLU A 25 21.03 12.07 -14.70
CA GLU A 25 19.71 11.85 -15.27
C GLU A 25 18.91 11.00 -14.29
N ALA A 26 17.74 11.49 -13.86
CA ALA A 26 16.91 10.80 -12.88
C ALA A 26 16.56 9.40 -13.40
N SER A 27 16.74 8.38 -12.56
CA SER A 27 16.42 7.00 -12.93
C SER A 27 14.94 6.86 -13.28
N TRP A 28 14.58 5.81 -14.01
CA TRP A 28 13.17 5.55 -14.34
C TRP A 28 12.30 5.48 -13.08
N ILE A 29 12.82 4.89 -12.00
CA ILE A 29 12.12 4.75 -10.71
C ILE A 29 11.91 6.11 -10.04
N GLU A 30 12.96 6.95 -9.99
CA GLU A 30 12.88 8.31 -9.43
C GLU A 30 11.89 9.15 -10.24
N TRP A 31 12.03 9.13 -11.58
CA TRP A 31 11.12 9.79 -12.49
C TRP A 31 9.68 9.33 -12.22
N PHE A 32 9.42 8.02 -12.23
CA PHE A 32 8.08 7.48 -12.04
C PHE A 32 7.50 7.89 -10.69
N CYS A 33 8.26 7.81 -9.60
CA CYS A 33 7.80 8.18 -8.26
C CYS A 33 7.61 9.70 -8.08
N SER A 34 8.30 10.53 -8.86
CA SER A 34 8.13 11.99 -8.86
C SER A 34 6.80 12.44 -9.49
N LEU A 35 6.18 11.60 -10.34
CA LEU A 35 4.98 11.99 -11.06
C LEU A 35 3.81 12.14 -10.08
N LYS A 36 3.03 13.20 -10.29
CA LYS A 36 1.86 13.45 -9.43
C LYS A 36 0.81 12.33 -9.47
N ARG A 37 0.85 11.45 -10.49
CA ARG A 37 -0.06 10.31 -10.68
C ARG A 37 0.33 9.07 -9.85
N SER A 38 1.53 9.05 -9.30
CA SER A 38 2.17 7.95 -8.58
C SER A 38 2.65 8.41 -7.20
N GLU A 39 2.08 9.49 -6.67
CA GLU A 39 2.47 10.06 -5.36
C GLU A 39 2.35 9.07 -4.18
N PHE A 40 1.59 7.98 -4.33
CA PHE A 40 1.47 6.95 -3.29
C PHE A 40 2.64 5.96 -3.25
N PHE A 41 3.40 5.85 -4.34
CA PHE A 41 4.51 4.90 -4.46
C PHE A 41 5.73 5.36 -3.65
N ILE A 42 6.57 4.40 -3.29
CA ILE A 42 7.96 4.62 -2.92
C ILE A 42 8.87 4.06 -3.99
N GLU A 43 10.12 4.51 -3.95
CA GLU A 43 11.21 3.99 -4.77
C GLU A 43 11.60 2.61 -4.22
N VAL A 44 11.54 1.62 -5.09
CA VAL A 44 12.01 0.25 -4.82
C VAL A 44 13.49 0.19 -5.18
N ASP A 45 14.31 -0.43 -4.35
CA ASP A 45 15.73 -0.53 -4.66
C ASP A 45 16.01 -1.48 -5.82
N ASP A 46 16.99 -1.12 -6.65
CA ASP A 46 17.45 -1.96 -7.75
C ASP A 46 17.92 -3.33 -7.25
N GLU A 47 18.55 -3.44 -6.06
CA GLU A 47 18.96 -4.74 -5.53
C GLU A 47 17.79 -5.68 -5.23
N TYR A 48 16.62 -5.14 -4.90
CA TYR A 48 15.42 -5.95 -4.71
C TYR A 48 14.88 -6.46 -6.05
N ILE A 49 14.90 -5.58 -7.07
CA ILE A 49 14.41 -5.87 -8.42
C ILE A 49 15.33 -6.84 -9.15
N MET A 50 16.64 -6.72 -8.99
CA MET A 50 17.64 -7.60 -9.62
C MET A 50 17.65 -9.04 -9.07
N ASP A 51 16.99 -9.30 -7.95
CA ASP A 51 16.85 -10.66 -7.42
C ASP A 51 15.57 -11.32 -7.94
N ASP A 52 15.74 -12.19 -8.94
CA ASP A 52 14.67 -12.94 -9.62
C ASP A 52 13.71 -13.68 -8.67
N PHE A 53 14.20 -14.08 -7.49
CA PHE A 53 13.35 -14.73 -6.48
C PHE A 53 12.20 -13.82 -6.06
N ASN A 54 12.45 -12.52 -5.91
CA ASN A 54 11.43 -11.53 -5.53
C ASN A 54 10.39 -11.31 -6.64
N LEU A 55 10.77 -11.57 -7.90
CA LEU A 55 9.94 -11.33 -9.09
C LEU A 55 9.19 -12.58 -9.57
N THR A 56 9.39 -13.72 -8.92
CA THR A 56 8.84 -15.02 -9.35
C THR A 56 7.33 -14.94 -9.65
N GLY A 57 6.94 -15.40 -10.84
CA GLY A 57 5.55 -15.46 -11.32
C GLY A 57 4.98 -14.16 -11.89
N LEU A 58 5.69 -13.03 -11.82
CA LEU A 58 5.20 -11.76 -12.40
C LEU A 58 5.19 -11.76 -13.93
N ASN A 59 6.07 -12.54 -14.55
CA ASN A 59 6.16 -12.74 -15.99
C ASN A 59 4.87 -13.29 -16.62
N GLU A 60 4.02 -13.98 -15.84
CA GLU A 60 2.73 -14.49 -16.34
C GLU A 60 1.67 -13.39 -16.48
N HIS A 61 1.89 -12.23 -15.86
CA HIS A 61 0.94 -11.12 -15.78
C HIS A 61 1.32 -9.92 -16.65
N VAL A 62 2.55 -9.86 -17.15
CA VAL A 62 3.12 -8.70 -17.84
C VAL A 62 3.58 -9.10 -19.24
N ILE A 63 3.10 -8.38 -20.25
CA ILE A 63 3.55 -8.50 -21.64
C ILE A 63 4.88 -7.74 -21.76
N TYR A 64 5.82 -8.18 -22.62
CA TYR A 64 7.15 -7.55 -22.72
C TYR A 64 7.89 -7.51 -21.38
N TYR A 65 7.76 -8.58 -20.57
CA TYR A 65 8.31 -8.61 -19.21
C TYR A 65 9.80 -8.25 -19.15
N ASP A 66 10.62 -8.83 -20.04
CA ASP A 66 12.07 -8.59 -20.06
C ASP A 66 12.37 -7.13 -20.42
N ASP A 67 11.78 -6.62 -21.51
CA ASP A 67 11.97 -5.22 -21.95
C ASP A 67 11.44 -4.21 -20.92
N ALA A 68 10.35 -4.54 -20.25
CA ALA A 68 9.77 -3.73 -19.17
C ALA A 68 10.68 -3.69 -17.94
N LEU A 69 11.32 -4.82 -17.61
CA LEU A 69 12.29 -4.90 -16.51
C LEU A 69 13.55 -4.10 -16.84
N ASP A 70 14.04 -4.22 -18.08
CA ASP A 70 15.19 -3.45 -18.55
C ASP A 70 14.86 -1.94 -18.58
N MET A 71 13.64 -1.54 -18.95
CA MET A 71 13.21 -0.15 -18.85
C MET A 71 13.20 0.37 -17.40
N ILE A 72 12.68 -0.41 -16.45
CA ILE A 72 12.65 -0.03 -15.02
C ILE A 72 14.07 0.18 -14.47
N LEU A 73 15.03 -0.62 -14.95
CA LEU A 73 16.43 -0.60 -14.51
C LEU A 73 17.32 0.31 -15.37
N ASP A 74 16.75 1.14 -16.25
CA ASP A 74 17.48 2.03 -17.17
C ASP A 74 18.49 1.30 -18.07
N ARG A 75 18.13 0.09 -18.55
CA ARG A 75 18.94 -0.80 -19.41
C ARG A 75 18.35 -1.04 -20.80
N ILE A 76 17.25 -0.38 -21.13
CA ILE A 76 16.58 -0.58 -22.42
C ILE A 76 17.45 -0.06 -23.59
N ASP A 77 17.47 -0.81 -24.69
CA ASP A 77 18.16 -0.43 -25.92
C ASP A 77 17.37 0.63 -26.73
N ASP A 78 18.07 1.43 -27.55
CA ASP A 78 17.46 2.50 -28.38
C ASP A 78 16.83 1.99 -29.71
N ASP A 79 16.75 0.67 -29.92
CA ASP A 79 16.38 0.07 -31.21
C ASP A 79 14.86 -0.07 -31.46
N PHE A 80 14.03 0.38 -30.51
CA PHE A 80 12.57 0.26 -30.58
C PHE A 80 11.90 1.44 -31.31
N SER A 81 10.79 1.16 -32.00
CA SER A 81 9.93 2.23 -32.53
C SER A 81 9.16 2.94 -31.41
N GLU A 82 8.68 4.17 -31.66
CA GLU A 82 7.91 4.94 -30.67
C GLU A 82 6.67 4.20 -30.15
N ASP A 83 5.98 3.45 -31.03
CA ASP A 83 4.80 2.66 -30.66
C ASP A 83 5.17 1.47 -29.74
N GLU A 84 6.32 0.83 -29.98
CA GLU A 84 6.84 -0.25 -29.13
C GLU A 84 7.27 0.28 -27.76
N ILE A 85 7.97 1.42 -27.73
CA ILE A 85 8.36 2.08 -26.48
C ILE A 85 7.12 2.39 -25.63
N GLY A 86 6.04 2.91 -26.21
CA GLY A 86 4.81 3.17 -25.48
C GLY A 86 4.15 1.91 -24.89
N ALA A 87 4.24 0.78 -25.59
CA ALA A 87 3.73 -0.52 -25.11
C ALA A 87 4.61 -1.09 -23.99
N ILE A 88 5.93 -0.97 -24.11
CA ILE A 88 6.90 -1.37 -23.09
C ILE A 88 6.74 -0.49 -21.85
N GLU A 89 6.59 0.82 -21.99
CA GLU A 89 6.37 1.74 -20.87
C GLU A 89 5.09 1.39 -20.09
N SER A 90 4.01 1.06 -20.79
CA SER A 90 2.77 0.61 -20.15
C SER A 90 2.98 -0.69 -19.36
N SER A 91 3.82 -1.58 -19.87
CA SER A 91 4.17 -2.85 -19.23
C SER A 91 5.11 -2.66 -18.04
N ALA A 92 6.07 -1.73 -18.13
CA ALA A 92 6.96 -1.30 -17.05
C ALA A 92 6.18 -0.69 -15.88
N GLN A 93 5.19 0.18 -16.15
CA GLN A 93 4.34 0.73 -15.10
C GLN A 93 3.52 -0.35 -14.38
N LEU A 94 2.99 -1.33 -15.13
CA LEU A 94 2.29 -2.48 -14.54
C LEU A 94 3.23 -3.35 -13.70
N LEU A 95 4.39 -3.71 -14.26
CA LEU A 95 5.39 -4.54 -13.59
C LEU A 95 5.89 -3.88 -12.30
N TYR A 96 6.31 -2.62 -12.38
CA TYR A 96 6.75 -1.85 -11.21
C TYR A 96 5.68 -1.79 -10.13
N GLY A 97 4.41 -1.65 -10.52
CA GLY A 97 3.29 -1.70 -9.58
C GLY A 97 3.18 -3.03 -8.84
N LEU A 98 3.31 -4.16 -9.54
CA LEU A 98 3.27 -5.49 -8.93
C LEU A 98 4.50 -5.78 -8.06
N ILE A 99 5.68 -5.28 -8.45
CA ILE A 99 6.90 -5.34 -7.65
C ILE A 99 6.71 -4.54 -6.36
N HIS A 100 6.21 -3.30 -6.48
CA HIS A 100 5.95 -2.42 -5.34
C HIS A 100 5.03 -3.08 -4.31
N ALA A 101 3.97 -3.76 -4.74
CA ALA A 101 3.06 -4.49 -3.84
C ALA A 101 3.76 -5.56 -2.99
N ARG A 102 4.79 -6.22 -3.54
CA ARG A 102 5.63 -7.18 -2.79
C ARG A 102 6.63 -6.45 -1.90
N TYR A 103 7.29 -5.42 -2.44
CA TYR A 103 8.35 -4.69 -1.76
C TYR A 103 7.87 -3.99 -0.48
N ILE A 104 6.67 -3.39 -0.49
CA ILE A 104 6.14 -2.70 0.69
C ILE A 104 5.79 -3.64 1.86
N LEU A 105 5.83 -4.96 1.66
CA LEU A 105 5.69 -5.95 2.74
C LEU A 105 7.04 -6.35 3.36
N THR A 106 8.16 -5.97 2.74
CA THR A 106 9.50 -6.16 3.31
C THR A 106 9.76 -5.17 4.45
N SER A 107 10.76 -5.45 5.30
CA SER A 107 11.13 -4.53 6.37
C SER A 107 11.61 -3.17 5.87
N LYS A 108 12.33 -3.14 4.73
CA LYS A 108 12.83 -1.90 4.13
C LYS A 108 11.70 -1.09 3.49
N GLY A 109 10.86 -1.74 2.68
CA GLY A 109 9.68 -1.11 2.10
C GLY A 109 8.70 -0.57 3.15
N MET A 110 8.46 -1.31 4.23
CA MET A 110 7.65 -0.86 5.38
C MET A 110 8.22 0.42 6.02
N HIS A 111 9.55 0.51 6.16
CA HIS A 111 10.21 1.68 6.73
C HIS A 111 10.05 2.92 5.83
N LEU A 112 10.30 2.79 4.53
CA LEU A 112 10.14 3.88 3.56
C LEU A 112 8.67 4.35 3.47
N LEU A 113 7.71 3.43 3.49
CA LEU A 113 6.28 3.76 3.57
C LEU A 113 5.93 4.45 4.90
N PHE A 114 6.61 4.12 6.00
CA PHE A 114 6.40 4.80 7.28
C PHE A 114 6.86 6.26 7.24
N GLU A 115 8.02 6.55 6.64
CA GLU A 115 8.47 7.93 6.42
C GLU A 115 7.47 8.69 5.55
N LYS A 116 6.99 8.08 4.45
CA LYS A 116 5.97 8.70 3.60
C LYS A 116 4.64 8.90 4.32
N TYR A 117 4.21 7.94 5.14
CA TYR A 117 2.99 8.02 5.95
C TYR A 117 3.01 9.22 6.90
N GLN A 118 4.15 9.52 7.53
CA GLN A 118 4.30 10.69 8.40
C GLN A 118 4.04 12.01 7.69
N THR A 119 4.33 12.09 6.39
CA THR A 119 4.04 13.28 5.56
C THR A 119 2.56 13.44 5.20
N GLN A 120 1.70 12.48 5.59
CA GLN A 120 0.24 12.48 5.36
C GLN A 120 -0.18 12.52 3.89
N LYS A 121 0.68 12.02 2.99
CA LYS A 121 0.43 11.99 1.53
C LYS A 121 -0.76 11.13 1.12
N TYR A 122 -1.06 10.10 1.90
CA TYR A 122 -2.25 9.25 1.72
C TYR A 122 -3.56 9.93 2.15
N GLY A 123 -3.47 11.12 2.74
CA GLY A 123 -4.60 11.90 3.20
C GLY A 123 -5.03 11.54 4.62
N LEU A 124 -6.17 12.12 4.99
CA LEU A 124 -6.72 12.09 6.33
C LEU A 124 -8.13 11.51 6.28
N CYS A 125 -8.49 10.75 7.31
CA CYS A 125 -9.77 10.07 7.39
C CYS A 125 -10.93 11.07 7.25
N PRO A 126 -11.87 10.87 6.30
CA PRO A 126 -13.01 11.76 6.13
C PRO A 126 -14.05 11.60 7.24
N ASN A 127 -13.99 10.51 8.03
CA ASN A 127 -14.86 10.35 9.18
C ASN A 127 -14.44 11.30 10.30
N VAL A 128 -15.33 12.24 10.64
CA VAL A 128 -15.13 13.25 11.68
C VAL A 128 -14.76 12.63 13.03
N SER A 129 -15.27 11.43 13.35
CA SER A 129 -14.97 10.75 14.61
C SER A 129 -13.51 10.31 14.74
N CYS A 130 -12.79 10.22 13.62
CA CYS A 130 -11.39 9.83 13.57
C CYS A 130 -10.43 11.01 13.75
N ASN A 131 -10.93 12.24 13.96
CA ASN A 131 -10.12 13.44 14.21
C ASN A 131 -8.96 13.62 13.21
N ASN A 132 -9.24 13.48 11.91
CA ASN A 132 -8.25 13.55 10.84
C ASN A 132 -7.10 12.53 10.97
N PHE A 133 -7.40 11.30 11.38
CA PHE A 133 -6.41 10.21 11.42
C PHE A 133 -5.73 10.01 10.05
N PRO A 134 -4.38 9.90 9.96
CA PRO A 134 -3.71 9.65 8.69
C PRO A 134 -4.05 8.28 8.09
N LEU A 135 -4.16 8.23 6.77
CA LEU A 135 -4.59 7.02 6.05
C LEU A 135 -3.41 6.23 5.48
N LEU A 136 -3.70 5.02 5.03
CA LEU A 136 -2.75 4.13 4.34
C LEU A 136 -3.32 3.72 2.98
N PRO A 137 -2.50 3.57 1.93
CA PRO A 137 -2.99 3.05 0.65
C PRO A 137 -3.36 1.56 0.79
N ILE A 138 -4.37 1.10 0.07
CA ILE A 138 -4.81 -0.31 0.09
C ILE A 138 -5.44 -0.71 -1.25
N GLY A 139 -5.22 -1.97 -1.65
CA GLY A 139 -5.99 -2.64 -2.69
C GLY A 139 -7.16 -3.44 -2.11
N LEU A 140 -8.27 -3.52 -2.84
CA LEU A 140 -9.39 -4.43 -2.49
C LEU A 140 -9.26 -5.81 -3.17
N SER A 141 -8.29 -5.94 -4.06
CA SER A 141 -7.93 -7.15 -4.81
C SER A 141 -6.43 -7.10 -5.05
N ASP A 142 -5.79 -8.27 -5.01
CA ASP A 142 -4.39 -8.44 -5.40
C ASP A 142 -4.24 -8.72 -6.91
N LEU A 143 -5.35 -8.91 -7.63
CA LEU A 143 -5.38 -9.02 -9.08
C LEU A 143 -5.46 -7.63 -9.74
N PRO A 144 -4.64 -7.37 -10.77
CA PRO A 144 -4.65 -6.10 -11.49
C PRO A 144 -5.95 -5.91 -12.28
N ASN A 145 -6.27 -4.65 -12.57
CA ASN A 145 -7.43 -4.16 -13.32
C ASN A 145 -8.80 -4.51 -12.69
N VAL A 146 -8.83 -4.90 -11.41
CA VAL A 146 -10.09 -5.21 -10.70
C VAL A 146 -10.64 -3.99 -9.97
N ASN A 147 -9.82 -3.34 -9.14
CA ASN A 147 -10.23 -2.18 -8.38
C ASN A 147 -9.11 -1.14 -8.34
N SER A 148 -9.49 0.13 -8.36
CA SER A 148 -8.53 1.18 -8.09
C SER A 148 -8.13 1.25 -6.62
N CYS A 149 -6.95 1.80 -6.38
CA CYS A 149 -6.38 2.03 -5.07
C CYS A 149 -7.33 2.84 -4.19
N LYS A 150 -7.46 2.40 -2.95
CA LYS A 150 -8.25 3.02 -1.90
C LYS A 150 -7.33 3.46 -0.77
N VAL A 151 -7.93 4.12 0.23
CA VAL A 151 -7.23 4.53 1.44
C VAL A 151 -7.94 3.99 2.68
N TYR A 152 -7.18 3.35 3.57
CA TYR A 152 -7.63 2.66 4.77
C TYR A 152 -7.34 3.47 6.02
N CYS A 153 -8.30 3.48 6.95
CA CYS A 153 -8.14 4.09 8.26
C CYS A 153 -8.06 3.02 9.37
N ALA A 154 -6.93 2.94 10.08
CA ALA A 154 -6.73 2.01 11.19
C ALA A 154 -7.50 2.38 12.48
N THR A 155 -8.13 3.56 12.53
CA THR A 155 -8.98 3.96 13.68
C THR A 155 -10.41 3.44 13.54
N CYS A 156 -11.07 3.69 12.39
CA CYS A 156 -12.43 3.23 12.16
C CYS A 156 -12.53 1.90 11.41
N ASN A 157 -11.41 1.35 10.94
CA ASN A 157 -11.32 0.13 10.13
C ASN A 157 -12.15 0.19 8.84
N GLU A 158 -12.24 1.37 8.23
CA GLU A 158 -12.96 1.60 6.99
C GLU A 158 -12.03 1.97 5.84
N VAL A 159 -12.52 1.72 4.63
CA VAL A 159 -11.86 2.05 3.37
C VAL A 159 -12.60 3.19 2.68
N TYR A 160 -11.86 4.15 2.15
CA TYR A 160 -12.38 5.34 1.47
C TYR A 160 -11.75 5.51 0.09
N ASN A 161 -12.39 6.31 -0.75
CA ASN A 161 -11.78 6.74 -2.01
C ASN A 161 -10.76 7.87 -1.75
N PRO A 162 -9.60 7.85 -2.43
CA PRO A 162 -8.70 8.99 -2.43
C PRO A 162 -9.41 10.26 -2.90
N LYS A 163 -9.11 11.41 -2.30
CA LYS A 163 -9.75 12.69 -2.69
C LYS A 163 -9.36 13.13 -4.11
N SER A 164 -8.15 12.81 -4.54
CA SER A 164 -7.65 13.12 -5.87
C SER A 164 -8.13 12.08 -6.87
N THR A 165 -8.85 12.51 -7.91
CA THR A 165 -9.32 11.63 -9.01
C THR A 165 -8.18 10.90 -9.70
N ARG A 166 -7.01 11.55 -9.82
CA ARG A 166 -5.80 10.95 -10.40
C ARG A 166 -5.19 9.86 -9.52
N LEU A 167 -5.28 9.97 -8.19
CA LEU A 167 -4.83 8.90 -7.30
C LEU A 167 -5.86 7.76 -7.24
N ALA A 168 -7.13 8.09 -7.49
CA ALA A 168 -8.21 7.11 -7.62
C ALA A 168 -8.18 6.31 -8.93
N SER A 169 -7.28 6.62 -9.88
CA SER A 169 -7.04 5.83 -11.09
C SER A 169 -5.86 4.86 -10.98
N ILE A 170 -5.07 4.93 -9.91
CA ILE A 170 -3.99 3.97 -9.65
C ILE A 170 -4.63 2.61 -9.38
N ASP A 171 -4.04 1.51 -9.86
CA ASP A 171 -4.50 0.16 -9.54
C ASP A 171 -4.28 -0.16 -8.05
N GLY A 172 -5.29 -0.76 -7.41
CA GLY A 172 -5.19 -1.19 -6.02
C GLY A 172 -4.24 -2.37 -5.83
N ALA A 173 -4.07 -3.21 -6.85
CA ALA A 173 -3.17 -4.36 -6.80
C ALA A 173 -1.72 -3.97 -6.50
N PHE A 174 -1.32 -2.73 -6.82
CA PHE A 174 0.03 -2.19 -6.58
C PHE A 174 0.34 -1.93 -5.09
N PHE A 175 -0.66 -2.01 -4.23
CA PHE A 175 -0.53 -1.93 -2.78
C PHE A 175 -1.01 -3.21 -2.08
N GLY A 176 -1.85 -3.99 -2.77
CA GLY A 176 -2.38 -5.25 -2.28
C GLY A 176 -3.35 -5.09 -1.10
N THR A 177 -3.98 -6.20 -0.76
CA THR A 177 -4.99 -6.30 0.31
C THR A 177 -4.37 -6.33 1.71
N SER A 178 -3.11 -6.78 1.80
CA SER A 178 -2.46 -7.12 3.07
C SER A 178 -1.62 -5.99 3.66
N PHE A 179 -1.12 -5.05 2.85
CA PHE A 179 -0.18 -4.02 3.31
C PHE A 179 -0.74 -3.18 4.45
N ALA A 180 -1.88 -2.50 4.24
CA ALA A 180 -2.43 -1.55 5.20
C ALA A 180 -2.75 -2.18 6.58
N PRO A 181 -3.43 -3.34 6.68
CA PRO A 181 -3.65 -3.97 7.97
C PRO A 181 -2.35 -4.46 8.62
N LEU A 182 -1.40 -5.02 7.85
CA LEU A 182 -0.10 -5.45 8.38
C LEU A 182 0.71 -4.28 8.94
N PHE A 183 0.78 -3.18 8.18
CA PHE A 183 1.42 -1.93 8.60
C PHE A 183 0.81 -1.40 9.89
N ALA A 184 -0.53 -1.39 9.98
CA ALA A 184 -1.24 -0.92 11.15
C ALA A 184 -0.96 -1.77 12.40
N LEU A 185 -0.82 -3.09 12.25
CA LEU A 185 -0.41 -3.99 13.32
C LEU A 185 1.05 -3.75 13.75
N GLN A 186 1.97 -3.71 12.77
CA GLN A 186 3.40 -3.55 12.99
C GLN A 186 3.74 -2.26 13.74
N TYR A 187 3.12 -1.14 13.36
CA TYR A 187 3.36 0.17 13.96
C TYR A 187 2.37 0.52 15.08
N GLY A 188 1.55 -0.43 15.54
CA GLY A 188 0.63 -0.23 16.66
C GLY A 188 -0.41 0.88 16.43
N LEU A 189 -0.81 1.09 15.17
CA LEU A 189 -1.83 2.09 14.80
C LEU A 189 -3.22 1.67 15.27
N VAL A 190 -3.45 0.36 15.38
CA VAL A 190 -4.66 -0.21 15.97
C VAL A 190 -4.54 -0.09 17.49
N THR A 191 -5.16 0.94 18.08
CA THR A 191 -5.17 1.05 19.54
C THR A 191 -6.25 0.16 20.15
N SER A 192 -5.93 -0.52 21.25
CA SER A 192 -6.92 -1.18 22.14
C SER A 192 -7.94 -0.19 22.75
N LYS A 193 -7.70 1.12 22.55
CA LYS A 193 -8.59 2.23 22.87
C LYS A 193 -9.47 2.69 21.71
N ASN A 194 -9.51 1.95 20.58
CA ASN A 194 -10.54 2.11 19.56
C ASN A 194 -11.89 1.75 20.21
N LYS A 195 -12.42 2.70 21.00
CA LYS A 195 -13.81 2.74 21.38
C LYS A 195 -14.59 2.53 20.10
N SER A 196 -15.56 1.63 20.12
CA SER A 196 -16.56 1.43 19.06
C SER A 196 -16.76 2.77 18.32
N PRO A 197 -16.55 2.82 16.99
CA PRO A 197 -16.49 4.10 16.28
C PRO A 197 -17.72 4.92 16.65
N GLN A 198 -17.55 6.14 17.16
CA GLN A 198 -18.69 6.96 17.53
C GLN A 198 -19.29 7.56 16.26
N TYR A 199 -20.37 6.94 15.78
CA TYR A 199 -21.09 7.43 14.62
C TYR A 199 -21.95 8.64 15.01
N TYR A 200 -22.15 9.54 14.04
CA TYR A 200 -23.05 10.66 14.21
C TYR A 200 -24.48 10.17 14.45
N VAL A 201 -25.10 10.65 15.53
CA VAL A 201 -26.50 10.40 15.85
C VAL A 201 -27.33 11.58 15.32
N PRO A 202 -28.15 11.40 14.27
CA PRO A 202 -28.98 12.47 13.73
C PRO A 202 -30.00 12.94 14.76
N ARG A 203 -30.06 14.26 15.00
CA ARG A 203 -30.98 14.88 15.96
C ARG A 203 -31.84 15.97 15.32
N ILE A 204 -33.14 15.96 15.59
CA ILE A 204 -34.09 17.02 15.23
C ILE A 204 -34.62 17.63 16.54
N TYR A 205 -34.46 18.94 16.73
CA TYR A 205 -34.78 19.64 17.98
C TYR A 205 -34.15 19.01 19.25
N GLY A 206 -32.96 18.42 19.10
CA GLY A 206 -32.26 17.72 20.20
C GLY A 206 -32.65 16.25 20.39
N PHE A 207 -33.74 15.79 19.79
CA PHE A 207 -34.20 14.41 19.86
C PHE A 207 -33.54 13.55 18.78
N ALA A 208 -32.97 12.42 19.16
CA ALA A 208 -32.40 11.46 18.22
C ALA A 208 -33.52 10.87 17.34
N VAL A 209 -33.34 10.89 16.03
CA VAL A 209 -34.36 10.47 15.05
C VAL A 209 -34.21 9.00 14.69
N TYR A 210 -32.97 8.57 14.49
CA TYR A 210 -32.64 7.19 14.10
C TYR A 210 -31.53 6.66 15.01
N ARG A 211 -31.65 5.39 15.39
CA ARG A 211 -30.52 4.64 15.97
C ARG A 211 -29.51 4.36 14.87
N ASN A 212 -28.24 4.34 15.25
CA ASN A 212 -27.17 4.02 14.33
C ASN A 212 -27.35 2.58 13.82
N LYS A 213 -27.39 2.41 12.49
CA LYS A 213 -27.61 1.09 11.87
C LYS A 213 -26.52 0.09 12.25
N ARG A 214 -25.29 0.54 12.52
CA ARG A 214 -24.22 -0.35 13.01
C ARG A 214 -24.43 -0.82 14.43
N ASP A 215 -25.05 -0.01 15.29
CA ASP A 215 -25.41 -0.45 16.64
C ASP A 215 -26.53 -1.49 16.55
N LEU A 216 -27.50 -1.30 15.65
CA LEU A 216 -28.53 -2.32 15.37
C LEU A 216 -27.91 -3.63 14.84
N LEU A 217 -26.98 -3.55 13.89
CA LEU A 217 -26.28 -4.73 13.36
C LEU A 217 -25.41 -5.42 14.42
N ALA A 218 -24.82 -4.66 15.35
CA ALA A 218 -24.04 -5.21 16.45
C ALA A 218 -24.93 -5.91 17.48
N GLU A 219 -26.05 -5.27 17.86
CA GLU A 219 -27.08 -5.88 18.71
C GLU A 219 -27.67 -7.15 18.07
N GLU A 220 -27.94 -7.13 16.76
CA GLU A 220 -28.40 -8.30 15.99
C GLU A 220 -27.36 -9.42 15.99
N ALA A 221 -26.09 -9.10 15.75
CA ALA A 221 -25.00 -10.08 15.74
C ALA A 221 -24.74 -10.68 17.15
N GLU A 222 -24.80 -9.87 18.21
CA GLU A 222 -24.70 -10.34 19.60
C GLU A 222 -25.88 -11.27 19.94
N ALA A 223 -27.10 -10.91 19.56
CA ALA A 223 -28.29 -11.74 19.76
C ALA A 223 -28.23 -13.07 18.99
N GLU A 224 -27.71 -13.08 17.76
CA GLU A 224 -27.48 -14.31 17.00
C GLU A 224 -26.46 -15.23 17.70
N LEU A 225 -25.37 -14.66 18.21
CA LEU A 225 -24.33 -15.41 18.91
C LEU A 225 -24.84 -16.01 20.23
N GLU A 226 -25.61 -15.24 21.00
CA GLU A 226 -26.29 -15.72 22.22
C GLU A 226 -27.25 -16.88 21.89
N ALA A 227 -28.09 -16.73 20.86
CA ALA A 227 -29.00 -17.79 20.42
C ALA A 227 -28.26 -19.07 19.97
N GLU A 228 -27.13 -18.94 19.29
CA GLU A 228 -26.29 -20.09 18.94
C GLU A 228 -25.71 -20.78 20.18
N THR A 229 -25.23 -20.02 21.17
CA THR A 229 -24.71 -20.58 22.42
C THR A 229 -25.77 -21.32 23.23
N GLU A 230 -26.97 -20.74 23.39
CA GLU A 230 -28.10 -21.39 24.06
C GLU A 230 -28.53 -22.67 23.34
N SER A 231 -28.59 -22.63 22.00
CA SER A 231 -28.94 -23.81 21.20
C SER A 231 -27.93 -24.95 21.34
N ASN A 232 -26.65 -24.62 21.53
CA ASN A 232 -25.57 -25.59 21.71
C ASN A 232 -25.52 -26.15 23.13
N GLU A 233 -25.87 -25.37 24.15
CA GLU A 233 -26.08 -25.85 25.52
C GLU A 233 -27.27 -26.80 25.61
N PHE A 234 -28.41 -26.45 25.00
CA PHE A 234 -29.60 -27.29 25.00
C PHE A 234 -29.34 -28.67 24.33
N LYS A 235 -28.56 -28.70 23.24
CA LYS A 235 -28.12 -29.94 22.59
C LYS A 235 -27.15 -30.77 23.44
N LYS A 236 -26.33 -30.13 24.29
CA LYS A 236 -25.44 -30.82 25.24
C LYS A 236 -26.24 -31.48 26.36
N ASP A 237 -27.23 -30.79 26.91
CA ASP A 237 -28.08 -31.32 27.97
C ASP A 237 -28.89 -32.53 27.50
N PHE A 238 -29.45 -32.48 26.29
CA PHE A 238 -30.14 -33.63 25.69
C PHE A 238 -29.22 -34.85 25.49
N LYS A 239 -27.95 -34.62 25.10
CA LYS A 239 -26.94 -35.69 25.01
C LYS A 239 -26.52 -36.23 26.38
N GLY A 240 -26.47 -35.38 27.40
CA GLY A 240 -26.16 -35.75 28.79
C GLY A 240 -27.25 -36.63 29.42
N GLU A 241 -28.52 -36.23 29.29
CA GLU A 241 -29.67 -37.01 29.78
C GLU A 241 -29.82 -38.34 29.03
N SER A 242 -29.61 -38.34 27.71
CA SER A 242 -29.63 -39.56 26.91
C SER A 242 -28.55 -40.56 27.33
N ARG A 243 -27.37 -40.09 27.74
CA ARG A 243 -26.28 -40.95 28.27
C ARG A 243 -26.62 -41.54 29.65
N LEU A 244 -27.26 -40.77 30.54
CA LEU A 244 -27.70 -41.22 31.86
C LEU A 244 -28.82 -42.27 31.78
N LEU A 245 -29.73 -42.14 30.81
CA LEU A 245 -30.80 -43.11 30.52
C LEU A 245 -30.26 -44.45 29.98
N ILE A 246 -29.19 -44.44 29.19
CA ILE A 246 -28.54 -45.65 28.68
C ILE A 246 -27.78 -46.39 29.79
N GLN A 247 -27.12 -45.67 30.70
CA GLN A 247 -26.40 -46.27 31.83
C GLN A 247 -27.35 -46.94 32.85
N LYS A 248 -28.55 -46.36 33.10
CA LYS A 248 -29.56 -46.96 33.98
C LYS A 248 -30.21 -48.24 33.44
N LYS A 249 -30.18 -48.47 32.12
CA LYS A 249 -30.69 -49.71 31.51
C LYS A 249 -29.70 -50.88 31.58
N ASN A 250 -28.41 -50.62 31.76
CA ASN A 250 -27.36 -51.65 31.82
C ASN A 250 -26.99 -52.09 33.24
N SER A 251 -27.69 -51.61 34.29
CA SER A 251 -27.43 -51.98 35.69
C SER A 251 -28.54 -52.82 36.34
N ARG A 252 -29.41 -53.46 35.54
CA ARG A 252 -30.43 -54.42 36.02
C ARG A 252 -30.16 -55.80 35.46
#